data_AF-A0A5K1EMJ2-F1
#
_entry.id   AF-A0A5K1EMJ2-F1
#
_cell.length_a   1.000
_cell.length_b   1.000
_cell.length_c   1.000
_cell.angle_alpha   90.00
_cell.angle_beta   90.00
_cell.angle_gamma   90.00
#
_symmetry.space_group_name_H-M   'P 1'
#
loop_
_entity.id
_entity.type
_entity.pdbx_description
1 polymer ?
#
loop_
_entity_poly.entity_id
_entity_poly.type
_entity_poly.pdbx_seq_one_letter_code
_entity_poly.pdbx_strand_id
1 'polypeptide(L)' 'VQLKNVSRICHAKPIVTVNGRFPGPTIYAREGDRVIVNVTNYAQYNLTLH' A
#
# COMPACT_ATOMS: atom_id res chain seq x y z
N VAL A 1 -3.98 -2.30 -4.33
CA VAL A 1 -3.93 -2.46 -2.85
C VAL A 1 -4.49 -3.83 -2.49
N GLN A 2 -3.81 -4.60 -1.63
CA GLN A 2 -4.20 -6.00 -1.35
C GLN A 2 -3.74 -6.46 0.04
N LEU A 3 -4.37 -7.52 0.55
CA LEU A 3 -3.90 -8.20 1.77
C LEU A 3 -2.66 -9.06 1.47
N LYS A 4 -1.66 -9.02 2.36
CA LYS A 4 -0.49 -9.91 2.31
C LYS A 4 -0.04 -10.26 3.73
N ASN A 5 0.35 -11.52 3.95
CA ASN A 5 0.93 -11.94 5.22
C ASN A 5 2.32 -11.32 5.38
N VAL A 6 2.50 -10.58 6.47
CA VAL A 6 3.78 -10.00 6.87
C VAL A 6 4.13 -10.51 8.25
N SER A 7 5.36 -11.01 8.40
CA SER A 7 5.90 -11.51 9.67
C SER A 7 6.67 -10.41 10.39
N ARG A 8 6.36 -10.18 11.67
CA ARG A 8 7.17 -9.36 12.58
C ARG A 8 7.23 -10.05 13.93
N ILE A 9 8.42 -10.09 14.53
CA ILE A 9 8.65 -10.68 15.86
C ILE A 9 8.04 -12.09 15.93
N CYS A 10 8.32 -12.92 14.91
CA CYS A 10 7.81 -14.30 14.76
C CYS A 10 6.27 -14.46 14.64
N HIS A 11 5.51 -13.38 14.43
CA HIS A 11 4.06 -13.43 14.21
C HIS A 11 3.70 -12.97 12.79
N ALA A 12 3.08 -13.85 12.01
CA ALA A 12 2.54 -13.53 10.70
C ALA A 12 1.09 -13.08 10.81
N LYS A 13 0.78 -11.91 10.23
CA LYS A 13 -0.60 -11.41 10.13
C LYS A 13 -0.88 -10.91 8.71
N PRO A 14 -2.10 -11.12 8.17
CA PRO A 14 -2.52 -10.48 6.93
C PRO A 14 -2.69 -8.98 7.20
N ILE A 15 -1.97 -8.14 6.46
CA ILE A 15 -2.09 -6.68 6.53
C ILE A 15 -2.34 -6.09 5.14
N VAL A 16 -2.90 -4.88 5.10
CA VAL A 16 -3.03 -4.13 3.84
C VAL A 16 -1.66 -3.70 3.37
N THR A 17 -1.39 -3.94 2.08
CA THR A 17 -0.15 -3.57 1.42
C THR A 17 -0.44 -2.87 0.10
N VAL A 18 0.46 -1.96 -0.30
CA VAL A 18 0.41 -1.32 -1.61
C VAL A 18 1.34 -2.09 -2.54
N ASN A 19 0.78 -2.66 -3.61
CA ASN A 19 1.50 -3.52 -4.57
C ASN A 19 2.27 -4.66 -3.89
N GLY A 20 1.72 -5.24 -2.81
CA GLY A 20 2.33 -6.34 -2.08
C GLY A 20 3.57 -5.96 -1.25
N ARG A 21 3.83 -4.67 -1.04
CA ARG A 21 4.98 -4.14 -0.29
C ARG A 21 4.56 -3.51 1.03
N PHE A 22 5.38 -3.74 2.06
CA PHE A 22 5.27 -3.15 3.38
C PHE A 22 6.66 -2.79 3.93
N PRO A 23 6.99 -1.51 4.17
CA PRO A 23 6.19 -0.32 3.82
C PRO A 23 5.85 -0.24 2.33
N GLY A 24 4.84 0.56 1.98
CA GLY A 24 4.45 0.79 0.58
C GLY A 24 5.58 1.45 -0.23
N PRO A 25 5.47 1.48 -1.58
CA PRO A 25 6.48 2.13 -2.41
C PRO A 25 6.52 3.64 -2.16
N THR A 26 7.72 4.21 -2.16
CA THR A 26 7.93 5.66 -2.10
C THR A 26 7.63 6.31 -3.45
N ILE A 27 6.88 7.40 -3.43
CA ILE A 27 6.68 8.27 -4.60
C ILE A 27 7.72 9.38 -4.52
N TYR A 28 8.47 9.59 -5.60
CA TYR A 28 9.40 10.71 -5.74
C TYR A 28 8.79 11.73 -6.70
N ALA A 29 8.74 12.98 -6.27
CA ALA A 29 8.23 14.11 -7.05
C ALA A 29 9.07 15.35 -6.72
N ARG A 30 9.07 16.33 -7.63
CA ARG A 30 9.71 17.64 -7.45
C ARG A 30 8.65 18.73 -7.32
N GLU A 31 9.10 19.91 -6.93
CA GLU A 31 8.24 21.09 -6.88
C GLU A 31 7.65 21.37 -8.28
N GLY A 32 6.34 21.61 -8.33
CA GLY A 32 5.58 21.82 -9.57
C GLY A 32 5.05 20.54 -10.22
N ASP A 33 5.45 19.34 -9.78
CA ASP A 33 4.95 18.09 -10.34
C ASP A 33 3.50 17.81 -9.94
N ARG A 34 2.72 17.26 -10.88
CA ARG A 34 1.41 16.66 -10.61
C ARG A 34 1.49 15.15 -10.76
N VAL A 35 1.40 14.43 -9.64
CA VAL A 35 1.40 12.97 -9.65
C VAL A 35 -0.03 12.44 -9.75
N ILE A 36 -0.27 11.54 -10.70
CA ILE A 36 -1.53 10.79 -10.83
C ILE A 36 -1.30 9.37 -10.33
N VAL A 37 -2.04 8.95 -9.32
CA VAL A 37 -1.96 7.59 -8.76
C VAL A 37 -3.29 6.88 -9.02
N ASN A 38 -3.25 5.86 -9.89
CA ASN A 38 -4.39 4.99 -10.13
C ASN A 38 -4.43 3.90 -9.07
N VAL A 39 -5.51 3.87 -8.28
CA VAL A 39 -5.65 2.95 -7.16
C VAL A 39 -6.74 1.94 -7.48
N THR A 40 -6.39 0.66 -7.44
CA THR A 40 -7.37 -0.44 -7.45
C THR A 40 -7.35 -1.12 -6.09
N ASN A 41 -8.51 -1.20 -5.45
CA ASN A 41 -8.69 -1.89 -4.18
C ASN A 41 -9.04 -3.37 -4.43
N TYR A 42 -8.12 -4.27 -4.12
CA TYR A 42 -8.35 -5.72 -4.13
C TYR A 42 -8.60 -6.28 -2.71
N ALA A 43 -8.67 -5.42 -1.69
CA ALA A 43 -9.10 -5.83 -0.36
C ALA A 43 -10.63 -5.93 -0.31
N GLN A 44 -11.14 -6.71 0.64
CA GLN A 44 -12.58 -6.97 0.77
C GLN A 44 -13.36 -5.83 1.45
N TYR A 45 -12.68 -4.78 1.90
CA TYR A 45 -13.27 -3.67 2.64
C TYR A 45 -12.91 -2.32 2.03
N ASN A 46 -13.73 -1.32 2.32
CA ASN A 46 -13.55 0.06 1.86
C ASN A 46 -12.29 0.69 2.47
N LEU A 47 -11.64 1.53 1.67
CA LEU A 47 -10.31 2.07 1.93
C LEU A 47 -10.19 3.44 1.27
N THR A 48 -9.44 4.34 1.91
CA THR A 48 -8.96 5.59 1.33
C THR A 48 -7.44 5.69 1.52
N LEU A 49 -6.77 6.48 0.68
CA LEU A 49 -5.34 6.80 0.80
C LEU A 49 -5.21 8.31 0.98
N HIS A 50 -4.38 8.75 1.93
CA HIS A 50 -4.04 10.14 2.20
C HIS A 50 -2.53 10.31 2.22
#